data_AF-A0A0B7IEM8-F1
#
_entry.id   AF-A0A0B7IEM8-F1
#
_cell.length_a   1.000
_cell.length_b   1.000
_cell.length_c   1.000
_cell.angle_alpha   90.00
_cell.angle_beta   90.00
_cell.angle_gamma   90.00
#
_symmetry.space_group_name_H-M   'P 1'
#
loop_
_entity.id
_entity.type
_entity.pdbx_description
1 polymer ?
#
loop_
_entity_poly.entity_id
_entity_poly.type
_entity_poly.pdbx_seq_one_letter_code
_entity_poly.pdbx_strand_id
1 'polypeptide(L)'
;MEKTGIFRSSESLLWWSKVGAVFLISYFATSFLYYFGTKDGKKNRFFSVGSLFTTLLFGLTTYLFGLYIENFSQYNQLYGSIGALLIFLFYTWLNSNILLLGFELNATLLRLKKAS
;
A
#
# COMPACT_ATOMS: atom_id res chain seq x y z
N MET A 1 -13.65 -38.50 19.53
CA MET A 1 -14.13 -38.76 18.15
C MET A 1 -13.43 -37.79 17.23
N GLU A 2 -12.47 -38.34 16.50
CA GLU A 2 -11.54 -37.68 15.61
C GLU A 2 -12.20 -37.43 14.26
N LYS A 3 -12.38 -36.16 13.89
CA LYS A 3 -12.55 -35.75 12.49
C LYS A 3 -11.63 -34.58 12.18
N THR A 4 -10.39 -34.98 11.90
CA THR A 4 -9.68 -34.67 10.65
C THR A 4 -9.14 -33.24 10.46
N GLY A 5 -7.93 -33.03 10.99
CA GLY A 5 -7.02 -31.93 10.67
C GLY A 5 -6.44 -31.94 9.24
N ILE A 6 -7.28 -32.24 8.25
CA ILE A 6 -6.91 -32.33 6.82
C ILE A 6 -7.54 -31.18 6.01
N PHE A 7 -8.50 -30.44 6.57
CA PHE A 7 -9.21 -29.34 5.91
C PHE A 7 -8.55 -27.95 6.09
N ARG A 8 -7.35 -27.88 6.67
CA ARG A 8 -6.68 -26.60 7.00
C ARG A 8 -5.43 -26.29 6.18
N SER A 9 -4.90 -27.25 5.42
CA SER A 9 -3.66 -27.07 4.65
C SER A 9 -3.86 -26.33 3.33
N SER A 10 -4.97 -26.60 2.61
CA SER A 10 -5.33 -25.93 1.36
C SER A 10 -5.78 -24.48 1.57
N GLU A 11 -6.60 -24.23 2.59
CA GLU A 11 -7.06 -22.89 2.99
C GLU A 11 -5.89 -22.01 3.47
N SER A 12 -4.95 -22.56 4.24
CA SER A 12 -3.79 -21.80 4.72
C SER A 12 -2.83 -21.46 3.58
N LEU A 13 -2.58 -22.40 2.67
CA LEU A 13 -1.77 -22.16 1.46
C LEU A 13 -2.38 -21.05 0.59
N LEU A 14 -3.70 -21.05 0.41
CA LEU A 14 -4.41 -20.00 -0.33
C LEU A 14 -4.29 -18.63 0.36
N TRP A 15 -4.34 -18.58 1.70
CA TRP A 15 -4.18 -17.34 2.45
C TRP A 15 -2.76 -16.77 2.33
N TRP A 16 -1.73 -17.62 2.51
CA TRP A 16 -0.32 -17.23 2.34
C TRP A 16 0.00 -16.83 0.89
N SER A 17 -0.59 -17.52 -0.09
CA SER A 17 -0.46 -17.17 -1.50
C SER A 17 -1.08 -15.80 -1.82
N LYS A 18 -2.27 -15.50 -1.28
CA LYS A 18 -2.93 -14.20 -1.44
C LYS A 18 -2.12 -13.07 -0.82
N VAL A 19 -1.63 -13.25 0.41
CA VAL A 19 -0.80 -12.25 1.09
C VAL A 19 0.50 -12.03 0.32
N GLY A 20 1.15 -13.11 -0.11
CA GLY A 20 2.35 -13.05 -0.95
C GLY A 20 2.10 -12.29 -2.26
N ALA A 21 1.01 -12.58 -2.96
CA ALA A 21 0.64 -11.90 -4.21
C ALA A 21 0.36 -10.42 -4.00
N VAL A 22 -0.36 -10.03 -2.94
CA VAL A 22 -0.61 -8.61 -2.61
C VAL A 22 0.70 -7.89 -2.31
N PHE A 23 1.61 -8.52 -1.55
CA PHE A 23 2.93 -7.96 -1.27
C PHE A 23 3.76 -7.79 -2.55
N LEU A 24 3.72 -8.78 -3.44
CA LEU A 24 4.46 -8.75 -4.69
C LEU A 24 3.91 -7.67 -5.63
N ILE A 25 2.59 -7.57 -5.77
CA ILE A 25 1.93 -6.57 -6.61
C ILE A 25 2.16 -5.17 -6.06
N SER A 26 2.05 -4.96 -4.74
CA SER A 26 2.31 -3.66 -4.12
C SER A 26 3.78 -3.26 -4.25
N TYR A 27 4.73 -4.15 -4.01
CA TYR A 27 6.15 -3.90 -4.23
C TYR A 27 6.45 -3.56 -5.70
N PHE A 28 5.88 -4.31 -6.64
CA PHE A 28 6.05 -4.06 -8.07
C PHE A 28 5.43 -2.73 -8.49
N ALA A 29 4.22 -2.42 -8.01
CA ALA A 29 3.53 -1.17 -8.29
C ALA A 29 4.33 0.03 -7.78
N THR A 30 4.86 -0.03 -6.54
CA THR A 30 5.69 1.06 -6.00
C THR A 30 7.02 1.17 -6.74
N SER A 31 7.68 0.06 -7.04
CA SER A 31 8.93 0.07 -7.81
C SER A 31 8.74 0.59 -9.24
N PHE A 32 7.60 0.28 -9.88
CA PHE A 32 7.23 0.77 -11.20
C PHE A 32 6.92 2.26 -11.17
N LEU A 33 6.20 2.72 -10.14
CA LEU A 33 5.90 4.14 -9.95
C LEU A 33 7.15 4.97 -9.71
N TYR A 34 8.12 4.44 -8.94
CA TYR A 34 9.38 5.12 -8.70
C TYR A 34 10.28 5.17 -9.94
N TYR A 35 10.24 4.13 -10.75
CA TYR A 35 10.92 4.10 -12.04
C TYR A 35 10.30 5.11 -13.03
N PHE A 36 8.98 5.19 -13.12
CA PHE A 36 8.29 6.08 -14.07
C PHE A 36 8.13 7.54 -13.60
N GLY A 37 8.13 7.79 -12.29
CA GLY A 37 7.95 9.13 -11.71
C GLY A 37 9.17 10.05 -11.81
N THR A 38 10.33 9.52 -12.22
CA THR A 38 11.58 10.29 -12.26
C THR A 38 12.04 10.50 -13.71
N LYS A 39 11.87 11.72 -14.26
CA LYS A 39 12.30 12.10 -15.63
C LYS A 39 13.82 12.02 -15.87
N ASP A 40 14.62 11.88 -14.82
CA ASP A 40 16.10 11.77 -14.86
C ASP A 40 16.59 10.35 -14.49
N GLY A 41 16.04 9.33 -15.14
CA GLY A 41 16.41 7.92 -14.97
C GLY A 41 17.89 7.55 -15.26
N LYS A 42 18.76 8.53 -15.53
CA LYS A 42 20.19 8.33 -15.80
C LYS A 42 21.14 8.72 -14.66
N LYS A 43 20.68 9.36 -13.58
CA LYS A 43 21.59 9.76 -12.46
C LYS A 43 21.12 9.46 -11.05
N ASN A 44 19.86 9.11 -10.83
CA ASN A 44 19.35 8.85 -9.47
C ASN A 44 19.20 7.35 -9.24
N ARG A 45 19.77 6.83 -8.14
CA ARG A 45 19.71 5.41 -7.78
C ARG A 45 18.26 4.95 -7.75
N PHE A 46 17.99 3.76 -8.29
CA PHE A 46 16.74 3.00 -8.19
C PHE A 46 16.19 2.91 -6.74
N PHE A 47 17.04 3.16 -5.75
CA PHE A 47 16.75 3.16 -4.32
C PHE A 47 16.75 4.60 -3.79
N SER A 48 15.65 5.33 -3.97
CA SER A 48 15.47 6.66 -3.36
C SER A 48 14.81 6.54 -1.98
N VAL A 49 15.22 7.41 -1.05
CA VAL A 49 14.62 7.56 0.29
C VAL A 49 13.12 7.82 0.20
N GLY A 50 12.67 8.56 -0.82
CA GLY A 50 11.24 8.75 -1.06
C GLY A 50 10.51 7.43 -1.30
N SER A 51 11.12 6.50 -2.06
CA SER A 51 10.52 5.20 -2.40
C SER A 51 10.27 4.33 -1.19
N LEU A 52 11.26 4.25 -0.32
CA LEU A 52 11.13 3.53 0.92
C LEU A 52 10.04 4.15 1.80
N PHE A 53 10.04 5.48 1.89
CA PHE A 53 9.05 6.21 2.70
C PHE A 53 7.62 5.98 2.20
N THR A 54 7.35 6.15 0.90
CA THR A 54 6.02 5.89 0.31
C THR A 54 5.60 4.45 0.46
N THR A 55 6.51 3.48 0.24
CA THR A 55 6.18 2.04 0.41
C THR A 55 5.79 1.74 1.86
N LEU A 56 6.52 2.29 2.83
CA LEU A 56 6.27 2.07 4.25
C LEU A 56 4.94 2.68 4.67
N LEU A 57 4.66 3.92 4.27
CA LEU A 57 3.38 4.58 4.56
C LEU A 57 2.21 3.88 3.86
N PHE A 58 2.38 3.44 2.61
CA PHE A 58 1.35 2.70 1.89
C PHE A 58 0.99 1.38 2.59
N GLY A 59 2.01 0.63 3.06
CA GLY A 59 1.81 -0.58 3.84
C GLY A 59 1.11 -0.30 5.18
N LEU A 60 1.53 0.75 5.89
CA LEU A 60 0.90 1.18 7.14
C LEU A 60 -0.57 1.57 6.93
N THR A 61 -0.85 2.37 5.89
CA THR A 61 -2.21 2.76 5.53
C THR A 61 -3.05 1.56 5.16
N THR A 62 -2.54 0.62 4.36
CA THR A 62 -3.25 -0.61 3.99
C THR A 62 -3.63 -1.43 5.24
N TYR A 63 -2.69 -1.57 6.19
CA TYR A 63 -2.94 -2.28 7.44
C TYR A 63 -3.99 -1.58 8.31
N LEU A 64 -3.84 -0.28 8.55
CA LEU A 64 -4.79 0.53 9.32
C LEU A 64 -6.19 0.51 8.69
N PHE A 65 -6.26 0.55 7.36
CA PHE A 65 -7.52 0.49 6.65
C PHE A 65 -8.19 -0.88 6.73
N GLY A 66 -7.41 -1.96 6.79
CA GLY A 66 -7.91 -3.30 7.06
C GLY A 66 -8.63 -3.36 8.42
N LEU A 67 -7.99 -2.87 9.48
CA LEU A 67 -8.60 -2.76 10.81
C LEU A 67 -9.85 -1.86 10.80
N TYR A 68 -9.82 -0.78 10.03
CA TYR A 68 -10.96 0.13 9.91
C TYR A 68 -12.17 -0.55 9.23
N ILE A 69 -11.94 -1.31 8.16
CA ILE A 69 -13.00 -2.03 7.42
C ILE A 69 -13.63 -3.14 8.27
N GLU A 70 -12.84 -3.85 9.08
CA GLU A 70 -13.36 -4.87 10.00
C GLU A 70 -14.42 -4.30 10.97
N ASN A 71 -14.15 -3.11 11.51
CA ASN A 71 -15.11 -2.39 12.36
C ASN A 71 -16.30 -1.82 11.56
N PHE A 72 -16.09 -1.52 10.28
CA PHE A 72 -17.12 -0.96 9.41
C PHE A 72 -18.22 -1.95 9.01
N SER A 73 -17.98 -3.26 9.13
CA SER A 73 -19.00 -4.28 8.82
C SER A 73 -20.30 -4.09 9.61
N GLN A 74 -20.26 -3.48 10.80
CA GLN A 74 -21.44 -3.11 11.58
C GLN A 74 -22.13 -1.83 11.08
N TYR A 75 -21.37 -0.83 10.61
CA TYR A 75 -21.89 0.42 10.05
C TYR A 75 -22.49 0.27 8.64
N ASN A 76 -22.03 -0.74 7.90
CA ASN A 76 -22.55 -1.07 6.57
C ASN A 76 -24.06 -1.40 6.57
N GLN A 77 -24.61 -1.88 7.69
CA GLN A 77 -26.04 -2.16 7.80
C GLN A 77 -26.91 -0.89 7.82
N LEU A 78 -26.34 0.25 8.23
CA LEU A 78 -27.08 1.52 8.37
C LEU A 78 -26.98 2.39 7.12
N TYR A 79 -25.80 2.43 6.48
CA TYR A 79 -25.50 3.34 5.36
C TYR A 79 -25.27 2.64 4.01
N GLY A 80 -25.22 1.30 4.01
CA GLY A 80 -25.07 0.49 2.79
C GLY A 80 -23.93 0.95 1.88
N SER A 81 -24.23 1.08 0.59
CA SER A 81 -23.28 1.41 -0.47
C SER A 81 -22.66 2.81 -0.38
N ILE A 82 -23.33 3.79 0.24
CA ILE A 82 -22.77 5.14 0.44
C ILE A 82 -21.58 5.09 1.40
N GLY A 83 -21.70 4.28 2.45
CA GLY A 83 -20.62 4.04 3.40
C GLY A 83 -19.39 3.43 2.73
N ALA A 84 -19.60 2.40 1.90
CA ALA A 84 -18.52 1.76 1.15
C ALA A 84 -17.82 2.72 0.17
N LEU A 85 -18.57 3.58 -0.54
CA LEU A 85 -18.02 4.60 -1.44
C LEU A 85 -17.20 5.65 -0.69
N LEU A 86 -17.68 6.14 0.46
CA LEU A 86 -16.97 7.12 1.27
C LEU A 86 -15.63 6.57 1.76
N ILE A 87 -15.61 5.32 2.21
CA ILE A 87 -14.41 4.62 2.64
C ILE A 87 -13.42 4.45 1.49
N PHE A 88 -13.90 4.03 0.33
CA PHE A 88 -13.07 3.91 -0.86
C PHE A 88 -12.47 5.27 -1.28
N LEU A 89 -13.26 6.33 -1.21
CA LEU A 89 -12.80 7.69 -1.52
C LEU A 89 -11.73 8.14 -0.53
N PHE A 90 -11.97 7.93 0.77
CA PHE A 90 -11.02 8.28 1.82
C PHE A 90 -9.71 7.49 1.70
N TYR A 91 -9.80 6.20 1.38
CA TYR A 91 -8.63 5.36 1.10
C TYR A 91 -7.79 5.92 -0.03
N THR A 92 -8.43 6.22 -1.16
CA THR A 92 -7.76 6.69 -2.36
C THR A 92 -7.16 8.08 -2.14
N TRP A 93 -7.87 8.95 -1.43
CA TRP A 93 -7.39 10.28 -1.04
C TRP A 93 -6.14 10.19 -0.18
N LEU A 94 -6.14 9.32 0.85
CA LEU A 94 -5.01 9.16 1.75
C LEU A 94 -3.77 8.62 1.01
N ASN A 95 -3.97 7.60 0.15
CA ASN A 95 -2.88 7.04 -0.66
C ASN A 95 -2.29 8.05 -1.65
N SER A 96 -3.13 8.92 -2.22
CA SER A 96 -2.66 9.99 -3.11
C SER A 96 -1.77 10.99 -2.38
N ASN A 97 -2.11 11.36 -1.13
CA ASN A 97 -1.29 12.23 -0.31
C ASN A 97 0.07 11.60 0.01
N ILE A 98 0.11 10.31 0.37
CA ILE A 98 1.34 9.58 0.68
C ILE A 98 2.30 9.55 -0.51
N LEU A 99 1.76 9.38 -1.70
CA LEU A 99 2.52 9.37 -2.96
C LEU A 99 3.13 10.74 -3.25
N LEU A 100 2.35 11.81 -3.10
CA LEU A 100 2.84 13.18 -3.25
C LEU A 100 3.95 13.51 -2.23
N LEU A 101 3.77 13.11 -0.97
CA LEU A 101 4.76 13.32 0.08
C LEU A 101 6.11 12.65 -0.24
N GLY A 102 6.10 11.40 -0.72
CA GLY A 102 7.35 10.72 -1.08
C GLY A 102 8.02 11.30 -2.31
N PHE A 103 7.25 11.86 -3.25
CA PHE A 103 7.80 12.60 -4.38
C PHE A 103 8.46 13.90 -3.91
N GLU A 104 7.80 14.69 -3.06
CA GLU A 104 8.32 15.93 -2.51
C GLU A 104 9.57 15.71 -1.65
N LEU A 105 9.58 14.65 -0.84
CA LEU A 105 10.74 14.23 -0.05
C LEU A 105 11.95 13.93 -0.95
N ASN A 106 11.73 13.15 -2.02
CA ASN A 106 12.79 12.83 -2.99
C ASN A 106 13.31 14.09 -3.70
N ALA A 107 12.41 14.97 -4.13
CA ALA A 107 12.78 16.24 -4.78
C ALA A 107 13.60 17.15 -3.85
N THR A 108 13.20 17.24 -2.58
CA THR A 108 13.87 18.07 -1.56
C THR A 108 15.28 17.55 -1.28
N LEU A 109 15.45 16.23 -1.12
CA LEU A 109 16.77 15.62 -0.90
C LEU A 109 17.71 15.82 -2.09
N LEU A 110 17.19 15.70 -3.32
CA LEU A 110 17.96 15.98 -4.53
C LEU A 110 18.41 17.44 -4.59
N ARG A 111 17.50 18.37 -4.23
CA ARG A 111 17.80 19.81 -4.18
C ARG A 111 18.87 20.14 -3.15
N LEU A 112 18.80 19.55 -1.94
CA LEU A 112 19.81 19.71 -0.90
C LEU A 112 21.18 19.19 -1.33
N LYS A 113 21.23 18.00 -1.96
CA LYS A 113 22.47 17.41 -2.46
C LYS A 113 23.14 18.22 -3.58
N LYS A 114 22.37 19.03 -4.32
CA LYS A 114 22.90 19.90 -5.39
C LYS A 114 23.34 21.28 -4.87
N ALA A 115 22.87 21.67 -3.69
CA ALA A 115 23.20 22.95 -3.05
C ALA A 115 24.43 22.85 -2.12
N SER A 116 24.88 21.63 -1.82
CA SER A 116 26.16 21.28 -1.19
C SER A 116 27.21 20.94 -2.25
#